data_AF-A0A940A1Y5-F1
#
_entry.id   AF-A0A940A1Y5-F1
#
_cell.length_a   1.000
_cell.length_b   1.000
_cell.length_c   1.000
_cell.angle_alpha   90.00
_cell.angle_beta   90.00
_cell.angle_gamma   90.00
#
_symmetry.space_group_name_H-M   'P 1'
#
loop_
_entity.id
_entity.type
_entity.pdbx_description
1 polymer ?
#
loop_
_entity_poly.entity_id
_entity_poly.type
_entity_poly.pdbx_seq_one_letter_code
_entity_poly.pdbx_strand_id
1 'polypeptide(L)'
;MEMLAGALEQRKEDGGRNMPYETYGRSYSAFSSKKKYTEEVNANAIAYVRTVRTSGRGRMMTSPLFEYTYEGQKYLAIYDQPIEGCNADIDLGPVTIRIDPDDPESVYNNSSKHVGLAILTAVLCLVSVSVLIAVIVSAMFYYLPGNDPAGGSLFEITEEVITDEMVDARINSMAGYKDKQWYCETVPVLNIETYDNGDYWINLADPLFPSIGSEKDVSYWHDELIVFYVVEENEGADGKAVISKSPLLYFNADEHTYTGSHGGYEG
;
A
#
# COMPACT_ATOMS: atom_id res chain seq x y z
N MET A 1 79.21 -2.75 -19.86
CA MET A 1 78.24 -2.58 -18.76
C MET A 1 78.64 -1.37 -17.92
N GLU A 2 78.61 -0.17 -18.51
CA GLU A 2 78.88 1.10 -17.79
C GLU A 2 77.93 2.24 -18.19
N MET A 3 76.97 2.01 -19.09
CA MET A 3 76.00 3.04 -19.55
C MET A 3 74.60 2.94 -18.90
N LEU A 4 74.41 2.06 -17.93
CA LEU A 4 73.11 1.87 -17.24
C LEU A 4 73.08 2.43 -15.81
N ALA A 5 74.21 2.86 -15.26
CA ALA A 5 74.29 3.47 -13.93
C ALA A 5 73.90 4.96 -13.94
N GLY A 6 74.10 5.68 -15.04
CA GLY A 6 73.80 7.13 -15.13
C GLY A 6 72.31 7.49 -15.19
N ALA A 7 71.44 6.57 -15.62
CA ALA A 7 70.01 6.84 -15.78
C ALA A 7 69.20 6.73 -14.48
N LEU A 8 69.76 6.14 -13.42
CA LEU A 8 69.08 5.98 -12.13
C LEU A 8 69.46 7.07 -11.12
N GLU A 9 70.55 7.80 -11.34
CA GLU A 9 71.00 8.85 -10.42
C GLU A 9 70.36 10.21 -10.73
N GLN A 10 69.93 10.45 -11.97
CA GLN A 10 69.23 11.67 -12.36
C GLN A 10 67.76 11.73 -11.89
N ARG A 11 67.22 10.64 -11.34
CA ARG A 11 65.83 10.57 -10.82
C ARG A 11 65.68 10.90 -9.33
N LYS A 12 66.78 11.18 -8.63
CA LYS A 12 66.77 11.56 -7.20
C LYS A 12 66.83 13.07 -6.97
N GLU A 13 67.20 13.87 -7.97
CA GLU A 13 67.32 15.33 -7.83
C GLU A 13 66.09 16.12 -8.32
N ASP A 14 65.23 15.52 -9.13
CA ASP A 14 63.92 16.11 -9.46
C ASP A 14 62.93 15.83 -8.33
N GLY A 15 63.09 16.62 -7.26
CA GLY A 15 62.19 16.68 -6.13
C GLY A 15 60.74 16.82 -6.58
N GLY A 16 59.96 15.75 -6.38
CA GLY A 16 58.59 15.80 -5.89
C GLY A 16 57.64 16.79 -6.56
N ARG A 17 57.76 17.04 -7.86
CA ARG A 17 56.67 17.68 -8.60
C ARG A 17 55.64 16.61 -8.90
N ASN A 18 54.58 16.61 -8.09
CA ASN A 18 53.31 16.00 -8.43
C ASN A 18 52.99 16.35 -9.88
N MET A 19 53.21 15.40 -10.80
CA MET A 19 52.61 15.47 -12.12
C MET A 19 51.11 15.50 -11.86
N PRO A 20 50.39 16.57 -12.22
CA PRO A 20 48.95 16.51 -12.20
C PRO A 20 48.58 15.37 -13.14
N TYR A 21 48.02 14.30 -12.57
CA TYR A 21 47.24 13.36 -13.36
C TYR A 21 46.10 14.22 -13.91
N GLU A 22 46.28 14.74 -15.13
CA GLU A 22 45.19 15.28 -15.93
C GLU A 22 44.22 14.13 -16.10
N THR A 23 43.32 14.04 -15.13
CA THR A 23 42.19 13.16 -15.13
C THR A 23 41.35 13.71 -16.27
N TYR A 24 41.44 13.08 -17.44
CA TYR A 24 40.49 13.28 -18.52
C TYR A 24 39.13 12.83 -18.00
N GLY A 25 38.50 13.71 -17.22
CA GLY A 25 37.15 13.58 -16.72
C GLY A 25 36.20 13.84 -17.87
N ARG A 26 36.11 12.90 -18.81
CA ARG A 26 34.93 12.83 -19.67
C ARG A 26 33.75 12.54 -18.74
N SER A 27 32.87 13.53 -18.63
CA SER A 27 31.63 13.45 -17.87
C SER A 27 30.75 12.35 -18.48
N TYR A 28 30.76 11.16 -17.87
CA TYR A 28 29.92 10.04 -18.30
C TYR A 28 28.45 10.36 -17.98
N SER A 29 27.68 10.73 -19.00
CA SER A 29 26.22 10.88 -18.89
C SER A 29 25.59 9.51 -18.64
N ALA A 30 25.01 9.32 -17.46
CA ALA A 30 24.55 8.04 -16.92
C ALA A 30 23.32 7.39 -17.61
N PHE A 31 22.84 7.88 -18.76
CA PHE A 31 21.57 7.42 -19.35
C PHE A 31 21.64 6.83 -20.77
N SER A 32 22.83 6.59 -21.34
CA SER A 32 22.96 6.03 -22.70
C SER A 32 23.93 4.83 -22.83
N SER A 33 24.48 4.32 -21.72
CA SER A 33 25.62 3.39 -21.76
C SER A 33 25.38 2.10 -22.56
N LYS A 34 24.16 1.53 -22.58
CA LYS A 34 23.91 0.28 -23.32
C LYS A 34 23.95 0.41 -24.86
N LYS A 35 23.71 1.61 -25.42
CA LYS A 35 23.71 1.80 -26.88
C LYS A 35 25.11 1.97 -27.47
N LYS A 36 26.11 2.28 -26.65
CA LYS A 36 27.51 2.54 -27.07
C LYS A 36 28.27 1.23 -27.36
N TYR A 37 27.98 0.15 -26.64
CA TYR A 37 28.74 -1.12 -26.76
C TYR A 37 28.01 -2.14 -27.63
N THR A 38 28.17 -1.98 -28.94
CA THR A 38 27.43 -2.75 -29.94
C THR A 38 28.14 -4.01 -30.42
N GLU A 39 29.47 -4.08 -30.28
CA GLU A 39 30.26 -5.18 -30.86
C GLU A 39 30.74 -6.17 -29.81
N GLU A 40 30.59 -7.46 -30.10
CA GLU A 40 31.05 -8.56 -29.26
C GLU A 40 32.37 -9.12 -29.80
N VAL A 41 33.41 -9.10 -28.96
CA VAL A 41 34.74 -9.60 -29.32
C VAL A 41 35.19 -10.67 -28.33
N ASN A 42 35.93 -11.65 -28.85
CA ASN A 42 36.59 -12.65 -28.03
C ASN A 42 37.87 -12.04 -27.44
N ALA A 43 37.94 -12.02 -26.13
CA ALA A 43 39.07 -11.51 -25.36
C ALA A 43 39.62 -12.58 -24.43
N ASN A 44 40.82 -12.33 -23.92
CA ASN A 44 41.42 -13.12 -22.87
C ASN A 44 41.58 -12.25 -21.62
N ALA A 45 40.94 -12.64 -20.52
CA ALA A 45 41.14 -12.00 -19.23
C ALA A 45 42.50 -12.46 -18.67
N ILE A 46 43.49 -11.56 -18.63
CA ILE A 46 44.88 -11.90 -18.31
C ILE A 46 45.31 -11.51 -16.89
N ALA A 47 44.65 -10.53 -16.28
CA ALA A 47 44.97 -10.04 -14.94
C ALA A 47 43.76 -9.36 -14.29
N TYR A 48 43.91 -8.94 -13.04
CA TYR A 48 42.94 -8.08 -12.36
C TYR A 48 43.59 -6.76 -11.94
N VAL A 49 42.88 -5.67 -12.20
CA VAL A 49 43.21 -4.34 -11.69
C VAL A 49 42.31 -4.06 -10.50
N ARG A 50 42.92 -3.65 -9.38
CA ARG A 50 42.22 -3.25 -8.16
C ARG A 50 42.42 -1.78 -7.91
N THR A 51 41.31 -1.07 -7.74
CA THR A 51 41.32 0.35 -7.37
C THR A 51 40.74 0.48 -5.97
N VAL A 52 41.51 1.10 -5.07
CA VAL A 52 41.06 1.40 -3.71
C VAL A 52 40.67 2.86 -3.67
N ARG A 53 39.37 3.15 -3.52
CA ARG A 53 38.93 4.52 -3.23
C ARG A 53 39.11 4.79 -1.74
N THR A 54 39.96 5.75 -1.41
CA THR A 54 40.32 6.12 -0.04
C THR A 54 39.28 7.03 0.65
N SER A 55 38.27 7.54 -0.06
CA SER A 55 37.27 8.45 0.48
C SER A 55 36.09 7.73 1.16
N GLY A 56 35.91 7.98 2.46
CA GLY A 56 34.67 7.72 3.22
C GLY A 56 34.54 6.31 3.83
N ARG A 57 34.49 5.27 3.00
CA ARG A 57 34.48 3.86 3.40
C ARG A 57 35.30 3.13 2.36
N GLY A 58 36.50 2.65 2.68
CA GLY A 58 37.42 2.04 1.72
C GLY A 58 36.73 0.99 0.85
N ARG A 59 36.29 1.39 -0.35
CA ARG A 59 35.65 0.49 -1.31
C ARG A 59 36.73 0.03 -2.26
N MET A 60 36.93 -1.28 -2.27
CA MET A 60 37.77 -1.93 -3.27
C MET A 60 36.90 -2.20 -4.50
N MET A 61 37.33 -1.68 -5.64
CA MET A 61 36.75 -1.96 -6.93
C MET A 61 37.72 -2.86 -7.69
N THR A 62 37.20 -3.90 -8.33
CA THR A 62 38.01 -4.85 -9.10
C THR A 62 37.51 -4.90 -10.54
N SER A 63 38.43 -4.89 -11.51
CA SER A 63 38.13 -5.15 -12.91
C SER A 63 39.14 -6.13 -13.49
N PRO A 64 38.72 -7.15 -14.27
CA PRO A 64 39.64 -7.87 -15.14
C PRO A 64 40.28 -6.92 -16.16
N LEU A 65 41.52 -7.24 -16.55
CA LEU A 65 42.23 -6.68 -17.69
C LEU A 65 42.10 -7.66 -18.86
N PHE A 66 41.54 -7.18 -19.96
CA PHE A 66 41.29 -7.94 -21.17
C PHE A 66 42.37 -7.64 -22.21
N GLU A 67 42.89 -8.69 -22.83
CA GLU A 67 43.69 -8.63 -24.04
C GLU A 67 42.86 -9.16 -25.21
N TYR A 68 42.75 -8.38 -26.29
CA TYR A 68 42.03 -8.78 -27.49
C TYR A 68 42.57 -8.06 -28.73
N THR A 69 42.12 -8.48 -29.92
CA THR A 69 42.47 -7.86 -31.20
C THR A 69 41.19 -7.39 -31.90
N TYR A 70 41.19 -6.14 -32.35
CA TYR A 70 40.09 -5.53 -33.09
C TYR A 70 40.67 -4.77 -34.28
N GLU A 71 40.12 -4.99 -35.48
CA GLU A 71 40.63 -4.42 -36.75
C GLU A 71 42.15 -4.58 -36.97
N GLY A 72 42.71 -5.70 -36.51
CA GLY A 72 44.15 -6.01 -36.65
C GLY A 72 45.06 -5.30 -35.64
N GLN A 73 44.52 -4.50 -34.74
CA GLN A 73 45.25 -3.87 -33.64
C GLN A 73 44.98 -4.59 -32.32
N LYS A 74 46.02 -4.68 -31.47
CA LYS A 74 45.90 -5.26 -30.13
C LYS A 74 45.50 -4.19 -29.12
N TYR A 75 44.54 -4.53 -28.27
CA TYR A 75 44.03 -3.65 -27.23
C TYR A 75 44.15 -4.30 -25.85
N LEU A 76 44.37 -3.45 -24.85
CA LEU A 76 44.34 -3.80 -23.43
C LEU A 76 43.32 -2.89 -22.74
N ALA A 77 42.26 -3.49 -22.19
CA ALA A 77 41.16 -2.72 -21.64
C ALA A 77 40.64 -3.30 -20.31
N ILE A 78 40.05 -2.44 -19.49
CA ILE A 78 39.32 -2.80 -18.28
C ILE A 78 37.86 -2.39 -18.45
N TYR A 79 36.96 -2.84 -17.57
CA TYR A 79 35.59 -2.36 -17.60
C TYR A 79 35.49 -0.87 -17.27
N ASP A 80 34.68 -0.15 -18.03
CA ASP A 80 34.36 1.28 -17.80
C ASP A 80 33.72 1.51 -16.42
N GLN A 81 32.94 0.53 -15.96
CA GLN A 81 32.39 0.50 -14.61
C GLN A 81 32.99 -0.68 -13.85
N PRO A 82 33.96 -0.46 -12.96
CA PRO A 82 34.57 -1.55 -12.22
C PRO A 82 33.57 -2.16 -11.23
N ILE A 83 33.72 -3.46 -10.95
CA ILE A 83 32.77 -4.23 -10.14
C ILE A 83 33.06 -3.98 -8.65
N GLU A 84 32.02 -3.65 -7.88
CA GLU A 84 32.10 -3.65 -6.41
C GLU A 84 32.10 -5.09 -5.89
N GLY A 85 33.19 -5.49 -5.21
CA GLY A 85 33.35 -6.84 -4.65
C GLY A 85 34.80 -7.17 -4.26
N CYS A 86 34.95 -8.13 -3.33
CA CYS A 86 36.26 -8.56 -2.81
C CYS A 86 36.92 -9.65 -3.65
N ASN A 87 36.15 -10.33 -4.51
CA ASN A 87 36.63 -11.40 -5.39
C ASN A 87 36.06 -11.14 -6.79
N ALA A 88 36.90 -11.29 -7.81
CA ALA A 88 36.46 -11.20 -9.19
C ALA A 88 35.67 -12.48 -9.51
N ASP A 89 34.36 -12.36 -9.72
CA ASP A 89 33.49 -13.45 -10.18
C ASP A 89 33.73 -13.80 -11.68
N ILE A 90 34.87 -13.41 -12.25
CA ILE A 90 35.19 -13.57 -13.67
C ILE A 90 36.48 -14.34 -13.74
N ASP A 91 36.43 -15.59 -14.19
CA ASP A 91 37.63 -16.41 -14.36
C ASP A 91 38.61 -15.78 -15.35
N LEU A 92 39.90 -15.90 -15.07
CA LEU A 92 40.94 -15.59 -16.05
C LEU A 92 40.85 -16.60 -17.20
N GLY A 93 41.04 -16.13 -18.43
CA GLY A 93 40.91 -16.96 -19.62
C GLY A 93 40.00 -16.37 -20.69
N PRO A 94 39.60 -17.19 -21.68
CA PRO A 94 38.78 -16.75 -22.81
C PRO A 94 37.39 -16.31 -22.36
N VAL A 95 37.00 -15.10 -22.74
CA VAL A 95 35.69 -14.51 -22.43
C VAL A 95 35.20 -13.69 -23.62
N THR A 96 33.89 -13.54 -23.74
CA THR A 96 33.28 -12.61 -24.72
C THR A 96 32.97 -11.30 -24.00
N ILE A 97 33.48 -10.19 -24.54
CA ILE A 97 33.24 -8.85 -24.03
C ILE A 97 32.54 -8.00 -25.08
N ARG A 98 31.89 -6.91 -24.63
CA ARG A 98 31.28 -5.92 -25.52
C ARG A 98 32.07 -4.63 -25.50
N ILE A 99 32.47 -4.15 -26.67
CA ILE A 99 33.25 -2.93 -26.86
C ILE A 99 32.44 -1.87 -27.62
N ASP A 100 32.84 -0.61 -27.49
CA ASP A 100 32.44 0.43 -28.44
C ASP A 100 33.37 0.36 -29.67
N PRO A 101 32.86 0.13 -30.90
CA PRO A 101 33.69 0.18 -32.10
C PRO A 101 34.36 1.55 -32.33
N ASP A 102 33.74 2.65 -31.89
CA ASP A 102 34.31 4.01 -32.02
C ASP A 102 35.39 4.30 -30.96
N ASP A 103 35.46 3.49 -29.91
CA ASP A 103 36.35 3.63 -28.74
C ASP A 103 36.68 2.24 -28.16
N PRO A 104 37.52 1.42 -28.82
CA PRO A 104 37.67 0.00 -28.46
C PRO A 104 38.16 -0.21 -27.01
N GLU A 105 38.92 0.74 -26.47
CA GLU A 105 39.38 0.71 -25.07
C GLU A 105 38.23 0.72 -24.05
N SER A 106 37.03 1.15 -24.44
CA SER A 106 35.82 1.13 -23.60
C SER A 106 35.18 -0.27 -23.60
N VAL A 107 35.09 -0.92 -22.43
CA VAL A 107 34.49 -2.26 -22.27
C VAL A 107 33.27 -2.23 -21.36
N TYR A 108 32.15 -2.79 -21.83
CA TYR A 108 30.90 -2.84 -21.10
C TYR A 108 30.94 -3.86 -19.96
N ASN A 109 30.54 -3.42 -18.77
CA ASN A 109 30.29 -4.31 -17.64
C ASN A 109 28.84 -4.82 -17.65
N ASN A 110 28.63 -6.11 -17.92
CA ASN A 110 27.31 -6.74 -17.88
C ASN A 110 26.92 -7.27 -16.49
N SER A 111 27.59 -6.84 -15.42
CA SER A 111 27.25 -7.17 -14.02
C SER A 111 25.89 -6.57 -13.66
N SER A 112 24.83 -7.25 -14.07
CA SER A 112 23.44 -6.89 -13.81
C SER A 112 23.05 -7.25 -12.38
N LYS A 113 23.78 -6.74 -11.37
CA LYS A 113 23.45 -6.92 -9.95
C LYS A 113 22.10 -6.30 -9.54
N HIS A 114 21.41 -5.60 -10.46
CA HIS A 114 20.14 -4.94 -10.19
C HIS A 114 18.89 -5.70 -10.65
N VAL A 115 19.01 -6.86 -11.29
CA VAL A 115 17.82 -7.64 -11.73
C VAL A 115 16.99 -8.09 -10.52
N GLY A 116 17.64 -8.53 -9.44
CA GLY A 116 16.95 -8.93 -8.21
C GLY A 116 16.18 -7.78 -7.55
N LEU A 117 16.74 -6.57 -7.55
CA LEU A 117 16.06 -5.39 -7.00
C LEU A 117 14.84 -5.01 -7.84
N ALA A 118 14.97 -5.03 -9.17
CA ALA A 118 13.85 -4.74 -10.07
C ALA A 118 12.69 -5.73 -9.90
N ILE A 119 12.99 -7.03 -9.75
CA ILE A 119 11.98 -8.06 -9.48
C ILE A 119 11.31 -7.82 -8.12
N LEU A 120 12.11 -7.55 -7.07
CA LEU A 120 11.57 -7.25 -5.73
C LEU A 120 10.64 -6.02 -5.76
N THR A 121 11.05 -4.95 -6.44
CA THR A 121 10.22 -3.74 -6.60
C THR A 121 8.92 -4.06 -7.35
N ALA A 122 8.98 -4.85 -8.42
CA ALA A 122 7.78 -5.26 -9.16
C ALA A 122 6.80 -6.06 -8.29
N VAL A 123 7.30 -6.98 -7.46
CA VAL A 123 6.47 -7.78 -6.53
C VAL A 123 5.81 -6.87 -5.48
N LEU A 124 6.57 -5.94 -4.89
CA LEU A 124 6.02 -5.00 -3.91
C LEU A 124 4.93 -4.10 -4.52
N CYS A 125 5.11 -3.64 -5.76
CA CYS A 125 4.07 -2.89 -6.46
C CYS A 125 2.79 -3.73 -6.64
N LEU A 126 2.89 -5.00 -7.03
CA LEU A 126 1.72 -5.87 -7.19
C LEU A 126 0.96 -6.08 -5.88
N VAL A 127 1.66 -6.26 -4.76
CA VAL A 127 1.04 -6.39 -3.43
C VAL A 127 0.34 -5.08 -3.03
N SER A 128 0.95 -3.92 -3.31
CA SER A 128 0.31 -2.64 -3.00
C SER A 128 -0.99 -2.42 -3.78
N VAL A 129 -1.02 -2.84 -5.05
CA VAL A 129 -2.21 -2.74 -5.90
C VAL A 129 -3.32 -3.68 -5.41
N SER A 130 -2.99 -4.91 -5.00
CA SER A 130 -4.00 -5.84 -4.50
C SER A 130 -4.64 -5.37 -3.19
N VAL A 131 -3.85 -4.79 -2.27
CA VAL A 131 -4.36 -4.17 -1.04
C VAL A 131 -5.26 -2.98 -1.36
N LEU A 132 -4.85 -2.12 -2.30
CA LEU A 132 -5.67 -0.97 -2.71
C LEU A 132 -7.02 -1.42 -3.30
N ILE A 133 -7.03 -2.43 -4.17
CA ILE A 133 -8.27 -2.99 -4.73
C ILE A 133 -9.15 -3.57 -3.62
N ALA A 134 -8.58 -4.32 -2.68
CA ALA A 134 -9.33 -4.88 -1.56
C ALA A 134 -10.00 -3.78 -0.71
N VAL A 135 -9.29 -2.69 -0.42
CA VAL A 135 -9.85 -1.54 0.32
C VAL A 135 -10.97 -0.86 -0.47
N ILE A 136 -10.80 -0.67 -1.79
CA ILE A 136 -11.85 -0.08 -2.64
C ILE A 136 -13.09 -0.98 -2.67
N VAL A 137 -12.92 -2.29 -2.82
CA VAL A 137 -14.04 -3.25 -2.81
C VAL A 137 -14.73 -3.26 -1.44
N SER A 138 -13.97 -3.30 -0.34
CA SER A 138 -14.55 -3.21 1.01
C SER A 138 -15.30 -1.91 1.24
N ALA A 139 -14.75 -0.78 0.79
CA ALA A 139 -15.43 0.51 0.85
C ALA A 139 -16.70 0.51 0.01
N MET A 140 -16.68 -0.07 -1.21
CA MET A 140 -17.90 -0.22 -2.01
C MET A 140 -18.95 -1.06 -1.29
N PHE A 141 -18.59 -2.16 -0.63
CA PHE A 141 -19.55 -2.92 0.16
C PHE A 141 -20.08 -2.18 1.40
N TYR A 142 -19.31 -1.23 1.93
CA TYR A 142 -19.72 -0.39 3.07
C TYR A 142 -20.60 0.79 2.65
N TYR A 143 -20.29 1.40 1.51
CA TYR A 143 -20.94 2.62 1.00
C TYR A 143 -21.96 2.34 -0.12
N LEU A 144 -22.18 1.08 -0.50
CA LEU A 144 -23.29 0.71 -1.38
C LEU A 144 -24.58 1.04 -0.62
N PRO A 145 -25.44 1.94 -1.15
CA PRO A 145 -26.71 2.26 -0.52
C PRO A 145 -27.54 0.98 -0.40
N GLY A 146 -27.77 0.52 0.83
CA GLY A 146 -28.48 -0.71 1.15
C GLY A 146 -27.72 -1.73 2.02
N ASN A 147 -26.44 -1.49 2.33
CA ASN A 147 -25.65 -2.40 3.16
C ASN A 147 -25.12 -1.75 4.45
N ASP A 148 -25.76 -0.66 4.87
CA ASP A 148 -25.50 -0.05 6.17
C ASP A 148 -25.98 -1.03 7.26
N PRO A 149 -25.08 -1.62 8.06
CA PRO A 149 -25.48 -2.56 9.11
C PRO A 149 -26.23 -1.88 10.26
N ALA A 150 -26.27 -0.54 10.28
CA ALA A 150 -27.00 0.26 11.26
C ALA A 150 -28.10 1.14 10.63
N GLY A 151 -27.95 1.52 9.35
CA GLY A 151 -28.94 2.29 8.60
C GLY A 151 -29.92 1.40 7.85
N GLY A 152 -30.86 0.78 8.57
CA GLY A 152 -32.01 0.14 7.92
C GLY A 152 -32.75 1.18 7.07
N SER A 153 -32.57 1.14 5.74
CA SER A 153 -33.32 1.96 4.78
C SER A 153 -34.79 1.93 5.16
N LEU A 154 -35.29 3.01 5.79
CA LEU A 154 -36.65 3.08 6.32
C LEU A 154 -37.62 2.89 5.16
N PHE A 155 -38.24 1.72 5.12
CA PHE A 155 -39.37 1.46 4.25
C PHE A 155 -40.47 2.42 4.70
N GLU A 156 -40.85 3.33 3.81
CA GLU A 156 -41.91 4.30 4.09
C GLU A 156 -43.25 3.57 4.04
N ILE A 157 -43.70 3.08 5.19
CA ILE A 157 -45.08 2.63 5.35
C ILE A 157 -45.93 3.90 5.30
N THR A 158 -46.51 4.19 4.14
CA THR A 158 -47.42 5.32 3.95
C THR A 158 -48.82 5.04 4.50
N GLU A 159 -49.06 3.85 5.06
CA GLU A 159 -50.35 3.44 5.59
C GLU A 159 -50.54 3.95 7.02
N GLU A 160 -51.69 4.57 7.28
CA GLU A 160 -52.11 5.06 8.61
C GLU A 160 -52.28 3.91 9.63
N VAL A 161 -52.49 2.68 9.16
CA VAL A 161 -52.69 1.49 10.01
C VAL A 161 -51.55 0.52 9.83
N ILE A 162 -50.91 0.12 10.94
CA ILE A 162 -49.80 -0.83 10.96
C ILE A 162 -50.30 -2.17 11.51
N THR A 163 -50.08 -3.26 10.79
CA THR A 163 -50.47 -4.63 11.20
C THR A 163 -49.28 -5.52 11.53
N ASP A 164 -49.53 -6.66 12.18
CA ASP A 164 -48.50 -7.67 12.48
C ASP A 164 -47.81 -8.16 11.20
N GLU A 165 -48.57 -8.43 10.13
CA GLU A 165 -48.02 -8.95 8.88
C GLU A 165 -47.03 -7.98 8.22
N MET A 166 -47.28 -6.68 8.33
CA MET A 166 -46.40 -5.63 7.77
C MET A 166 -45.08 -5.57 8.54
N VAL A 167 -45.17 -5.62 9.88
CA VAL A 167 -44.00 -5.58 10.77
C VAL A 167 -43.20 -6.87 10.63
N ASP A 168 -43.85 -8.04 10.61
CA ASP A 168 -43.22 -9.34 10.42
C ASP A 168 -42.49 -9.43 9.08
N ALA A 169 -43.15 -9.04 7.99
CA ALA A 169 -42.54 -9.04 6.66
C ALA A 169 -41.29 -8.16 6.64
N ARG A 170 -41.33 -7.03 7.36
CA ARG A 170 -40.23 -6.09 7.41
C ARG A 170 -39.08 -6.59 8.29
N ILE A 171 -39.33 -7.02 9.51
CA ILE A 171 -38.31 -7.53 10.43
C ILE A 171 -37.63 -8.77 9.84
N ASN A 172 -38.39 -9.69 9.24
CA ASN A 172 -37.82 -10.87 8.59
C ASN A 172 -36.99 -10.55 7.33
N SER A 173 -37.14 -9.36 6.76
CA SER A 173 -36.28 -8.89 5.66
C SER A 173 -34.94 -8.31 6.15
N MET A 174 -34.81 -7.95 7.43
CA MET A 174 -33.58 -7.43 8.01
C MET A 174 -32.59 -8.56 8.33
N ALA A 175 -31.35 -8.42 7.89
CA ALA A 175 -30.30 -9.41 8.14
C ALA A 175 -30.09 -9.59 9.65
N GLY A 176 -30.13 -10.84 10.13
CA GLY A 176 -29.91 -11.17 11.55
C GLY A 176 -31.15 -11.05 12.46
N TYR A 177 -32.31 -10.63 11.94
CA TYR A 177 -33.57 -10.53 12.70
C TYR A 177 -34.64 -11.52 12.25
N LYS A 178 -34.33 -12.36 11.26
CA LYS A 178 -35.22 -13.43 10.83
C LYS A 178 -35.59 -14.33 12.01
N ASP A 179 -36.88 -14.57 12.19
CA ASP A 179 -37.45 -15.41 13.25
C ASP A 179 -37.19 -14.90 14.69
N LYS A 180 -36.72 -13.65 14.87
CA LYS A 180 -36.63 -13.03 16.21
C LYS A 180 -38.01 -12.55 16.67
N GLN A 181 -38.30 -12.77 17.95
CA GLN A 181 -39.47 -12.18 18.60
C GLN A 181 -39.27 -10.67 18.77
N TRP A 182 -40.28 -9.91 18.36
CA TRP A 182 -40.30 -8.46 18.48
C TRP A 182 -41.46 -8.00 19.36
N TYR A 183 -41.39 -6.75 19.79
CA TYR A 183 -42.32 -6.11 20.73
C TYR A 183 -42.66 -4.71 20.20
N CYS A 184 -43.76 -4.16 20.70
CA CYS A 184 -44.24 -2.84 20.31
C CYS A 184 -44.67 -2.06 21.54
N GLU A 185 -44.25 -0.80 21.64
CA GLU A 185 -44.71 0.10 22.70
C GLU A 185 -44.78 1.54 22.21
N THR A 186 -45.68 2.32 22.80
CA THR A 186 -45.78 3.76 22.56
C THR A 186 -44.94 4.51 23.60
N VAL A 187 -44.03 5.36 23.14
CA VAL A 187 -42.96 5.93 23.95
C VAL A 187 -42.94 7.44 23.80
N PRO A 188 -43.01 8.19 24.92
CA PRO A 188 -42.89 9.65 24.88
C PRO A 188 -41.52 10.11 24.38
N VAL A 189 -41.53 11.09 23.49
CA VAL A 189 -40.35 11.82 23.03
C VAL A 189 -39.99 12.87 24.07
N LEU A 190 -38.77 12.81 24.61
CA LEU A 190 -38.27 13.77 25.58
C LEU A 190 -37.75 15.04 24.90
N ASN A 191 -36.88 14.87 23.91
CA ASN A 191 -36.37 15.95 23.09
C ASN A 191 -35.81 15.40 21.77
N ILE A 192 -35.54 16.30 20.84
CA ILE A 192 -34.91 16.01 19.56
C ILE A 192 -33.67 16.90 19.45
N GLU A 193 -32.51 16.28 19.28
CA GLU A 193 -31.25 16.95 19.03
C GLU A 193 -30.94 16.91 17.53
N THR A 194 -30.49 18.06 16.99
CA THR A 194 -30.03 18.16 15.61
C THR A 194 -28.52 18.34 15.60
N TYR A 195 -27.82 17.51 14.84
CA TYR A 195 -26.37 17.56 14.69
C TYR A 195 -25.97 18.39 13.46
N ASP A 196 -24.72 18.89 13.45
CA ASP A 196 -24.19 19.74 12.38
C ASP A 196 -24.19 19.06 10.99
N ASN A 197 -24.23 17.73 10.94
CA ASN A 197 -24.31 16.94 9.72
C ASN A 197 -25.73 16.79 9.16
N GLY A 198 -26.75 17.31 9.86
CA GLY A 198 -28.16 17.19 9.49
C GLY A 198 -28.85 15.95 10.06
N ASP A 199 -28.16 15.12 10.84
CA ASP A 199 -28.76 13.98 11.51
C ASP A 199 -29.55 14.42 12.74
N TYR A 200 -30.59 13.65 13.05
CA TYR A 200 -31.43 13.89 14.22
C TYR A 200 -31.29 12.74 15.22
N TRP A 201 -31.30 13.09 16.49
CA TRP A 201 -31.25 12.16 17.61
C TRP A 201 -32.47 12.39 18.50
N ILE A 202 -33.33 11.39 18.56
CA ILE A 202 -34.62 11.47 19.25
C ILE A 202 -34.45 10.79 20.59
N ASN A 203 -34.43 11.56 21.67
CA ASN A 203 -34.30 11.02 23.02
C ASN A 203 -35.68 10.62 23.54
N LEU A 204 -35.77 9.42 24.12
CA LEU A 204 -37.03 8.79 24.51
C LEU A 204 -37.10 8.59 26.02
N ALA A 205 -38.31 8.51 26.55
CA ALA A 205 -38.54 8.36 27.98
C ALA A 205 -38.20 6.97 28.53
N ASP A 206 -38.02 5.96 27.67
CA ASP A 206 -37.67 4.61 28.11
C ASP A 206 -36.15 4.46 28.37
N PRO A 207 -35.74 4.05 29.58
CA PRO A 207 -34.33 3.93 29.94
C PRO A 207 -33.58 2.79 29.24
N LEU A 208 -34.28 1.80 28.65
CA LEU A 208 -33.69 0.66 27.96
C LEU A 208 -33.40 0.92 26.47
N PHE A 209 -33.92 2.01 25.90
CA PHE A 209 -33.59 2.54 24.56
C PHE A 209 -33.67 4.07 24.59
N PRO A 210 -32.64 4.72 25.16
CA PRO A 210 -32.71 6.15 25.47
C PRO A 210 -32.81 7.03 24.24
N SER A 211 -32.47 6.53 23.05
CA SER A 211 -32.45 7.35 21.84
C SER A 211 -32.54 6.57 20.54
N ILE A 212 -33.11 7.20 19.52
CA ILE A 212 -33.19 6.70 18.13
C ILE A 212 -32.55 7.73 17.19
N GLY A 213 -31.66 7.27 16.30
CA GLY A 213 -31.13 8.10 15.22
C GLY A 213 -32.07 8.13 14.02
N SER A 214 -32.24 9.31 13.41
CA SER A 214 -33.04 9.52 12.19
C SER A 214 -32.30 10.41 11.19
N GLU A 215 -32.30 9.99 9.92
CA GLU A 215 -31.79 10.77 8.78
C GLU A 215 -32.88 11.65 8.12
N LYS A 216 -34.15 11.47 8.52
CA LYS A 216 -35.28 12.23 7.98
C LYS A 216 -35.49 13.50 8.79
N ASP A 217 -36.04 14.52 8.12
CA ASP A 217 -36.59 15.69 8.82
C ASP A 217 -37.61 15.22 9.86
N VAL A 218 -37.29 15.40 11.15
CA VAL A 218 -38.13 15.00 12.28
C VAL A 218 -38.98 16.16 12.79
N SER A 219 -39.09 17.25 12.03
CA SER A 219 -39.88 18.42 12.43
C SER A 219 -41.38 18.16 12.62
N TYR A 220 -41.88 16.98 12.25
CA TYR A 220 -43.26 16.53 12.47
C TYR A 220 -43.46 15.59 13.68
N TRP A 221 -42.43 15.37 14.49
CA TRP A 221 -42.42 14.35 15.55
C TRP A 221 -42.69 15.03 16.88
N HIS A 222 -43.90 14.88 17.41
CA HIS A 222 -44.40 15.88 18.35
C HIS A 222 -44.58 15.43 19.80
N ASP A 223 -44.93 14.19 20.10
CA ASP A 223 -45.13 13.80 21.51
C ASP A 223 -44.80 12.33 21.81
N GLU A 224 -45.25 11.39 20.97
CA GLU A 224 -45.08 9.96 21.19
C GLU A 224 -44.71 9.21 19.89
N LEU A 225 -43.94 8.14 20.03
CA LEU A 225 -43.62 7.22 18.94
C LEU A 225 -44.12 5.82 19.23
N ILE A 226 -44.67 5.17 18.23
CA ILE A 226 -44.88 3.72 18.23
C ILE A 226 -43.54 3.09 17.83
N VAL A 227 -42.88 2.41 18.76
CA VAL A 227 -41.55 1.81 18.55
C VAL A 227 -41.69 0.29 18.51
N PHE A 228 -41.22 -0.31 17.41
CA PHE A 228 -41.07 -1.74 17.23
C PHE A 228 -39.62 -2.12 17.44
N TYR A 229 -39.35 -3.06 18.35
CA TYR A 229 -38.01 -3.39 18.79
C TYR A 229 -37.87 -4.88 19.08
N VAL A 230 -36.62 -5.35 19.13
CA VAL A 230 -36.30 -6.68 19.67
C VAL A 230 -35.59 -6.54 21.00
N VAL A 231 -35.70 -7.57 21.83
CA VAL A 231 -34.99 -7.66 23.09
C VAL A 231 -33.75 -8.53 22.89
N GLU A 232 -32.60 -7.99 23.26
CA GLU A 232 -31.32 -8.68 23.17
C GLU A 232 -30.75 -8.85 24.58
N GLU A 233 -30.37 -10.07 24.91
CA GLU A 233 -29.69 -10.40 26.16
C GLU A 233 -28.18 -10.45 25.87
N ASN A 234 -27.46 -9.47 26.38
CA ASN A 234 -26.02 -9.34 26.23
C ASN A 234 -25.32 -9.65 27.55
N GLU A 235 -24.10 -10.20 27.48
CA GLU A 235 -23.28 -10.40 28.69
C GLU A 235 -22.61 -9.07 29.07
N GLY A 236 -22.95 -8.53 30.24
CA GLY A 236 -22.35 -7.33 30.79
C GLY A 236 -20.90 -7.51 31.20
N ALA A 237 -20.20 -6.41 31.46
CA ALA A 237 -18.79 -6.42 31.88
C ALA A 237 -18.54 -7.19 33.21
N ASP A 238 -19.58 -7.39 34.01
CA ASP A 238 -19.57 -8.17 35.25
C ASP A 238 -20.06 -9.62 35.08
N GLY A 239 -20.26 -10.07 33.83
CA GLY A 239 -20.75 -11.41 33.49
C GLY A 239 -22.25 -11.61 33.74
N LYS A 240 -23.00 -10.56 34.08
CA LYS A 240 -24.46 -10.65 34.23
C LYS A 240 -25.16 -10.36 32.93
N ALA A 241 -26.31 -11.00 32.73
CA ALA A 241 -27.22 -10.67 31.65
C ALA A 241 -27.66 -9.20 31.73
N VAL A 242 -27.45 -8.46 30.65
CA VAL A 242 -27.92 -7.10 30.43
C VAL A 242 -28.94 -7.16 29.31
N ILE A 243 -30.17 -6.81 29.64
CA ILE A 243 -31.26 -6.73 28.66
C ILE A 243 -31.19 -5.35 27.99
N SER A 244 -31.13 -5.34 26.66
CA SER A 244 -31.19 -4.13 25.85
C SER A 244 -32.34 -4.22 24.84
N LYS A 245 -33.04 -3.11 24.63
CA LYS A 245 -34.04 -3.00 23.57
C LYS A 245 -33.35 -2.38 22.34
N SER A 246 -33.42 -3.08 21.20
CA SER A 246 -32.84 -2.63 19.92
C SER A 246 -33.97 -2.19 19.00
N PRO A 247 -34.21 -0.86 18.82
CA PRO A 247 -35.29 -0.35 17.99
C PRO A 247 -35.06 -0.70 16.52
N LEU A 248 -36.11 -1.17 15.84
CA LEU A 248 -36.06 -1.61 14.44
C LEU A 248 -36.90 -0.72 13.52
N LEU A 249 -38.11 -0.37 13.96
CA LEU A 249 -39.04 0.51 13.23
C LEU A 249 -39.69 1.44 14.23
N TYR A 250 -40.05 2.64 13.78
CA TYR A 250 -40.69 3.61 14.64
C TYR A 250 -41.53 4.59 13.81
N PHE A 251 -42.69 4.98 14.35
CA PHE A 251 -43.69 5.78 13.66
C PHE A 251 -44.25 6.86 14.59
N ASN A 252 -44.67 7.99 14.04
CA ASN A 252 -45.39 8.99 14.80
C ASN A 252 -46.74 8.43 15.26
N ALA A 253 -46.99 8.41 16.56
CA ALA A 253 -48.22 7.89 17.14
C ALA A 253 -49.48 8.73 16.77
N ASP A 254 -49.30 9.99 16.39
CA ASP A 254 -50.39 10.85 15.93
C ASP A 254 -50.85 10.53 14.49
N GLU A 255 -49.96 10.00 13.67
CA GLU A 255 -50.20 9.74 12.24
C GLU A 255 -50.46 8.26 11.95
N HIS A 256 -50.05 7.37 12.84
CA HIS A 256 -50.16 5.94 12.64
C HIS A 256 -50.78 5.26 13.85
N THR A 257 -51.61 4.25 13.61
CA THR A 257 -52.17 3.38 14.63
C THR A 257 -51.73 1.95 14.39
N TYR A 258 -51.16 1.31 15.42
CA TYR A 258 -50.85 -0.12 15.38
C TYR A 258 -52.05 -0.93 15.87
N THR A 259 -52.50 -1.90 15.06
CA THR A 259 -53.67 -2.74 15.35
C THR A 259 -53.31 -4.23 15.48
N GLY A 260 -52.02 -4.55 15.59
CA GLY A 260 -51.55 -5.92 15.79
C GLY A 260 -51.69 -6.40 17.22
N SER A 261 -51.19 -7.61 17.47
CA SER A 261 -51.34 -8.33 18.74
C SER A 261 -50.12 -8.27 19.66
N HIS A 262 -48.99 -7.74 19.19
CA HIS A 262 -47.78 -7.61 20.00
C HIS A 262 -47.90 -6.46 21.00
N GLY A 263 -47.35 -6.65 22.19
CA GLY A 263 -47.32 -5.63 23.24
C GLY A 263 -45.89 -5.29 23.64
N GLY A 264 -45.78 -4.45 24.68
CA GLY A 264 -44.50 -4.14 25.30
C GLY A 264 -43.89 -5.37 25.95
N TYR A 265 -42.57 -5.36 26.09
CA TYR A 265 -41.83 -6.40 26.80
C TYR A 265 -42.05 -6.26 28.31
N GLU A 266 -42.55 -7.31 28.97
CA GLU A 266 -42.96 -7.25 30.38
C GLU A 266 -41.84 -7.59 31.40
N GLY A 267 -40.62 -7.93 30.95
CA GLY A 267 -39.50 -8.23 31.85
C GLY A 267 -39.47 -9.67 32.34
#